data_AF-A0A3D5VBP4-F1
#
_entry.id   AF-A0A3D5VBP4-F1
#
_cell.length_a   1.000
_cell.length_b   1.000
_cell.length_c   1.000
_cell.angle_alpha   90.00
_cell.angle_beta   90.00
_cell.angle_gamma   90.00
#
_symmetry.space_group_name_H-M   'P 1'
#
loop_
_entity.id
_entity.type
_entity.pdbx_description
1 polymer ?
#
loop_
_entity_poly.entity_id
_entity_poly.type
_entity_poly.pdbx_seq_one_letter_code
_entity_poly.pdbx_strand_id
1 'polypeptide(L)'
;MRKFIFIAVLLSSLALFAQIPEGYYDDAEGLSGIVLKLTLHNIIKDHQEYSYNDLRDFILKDTDEDPQNSNNVILLYTCRSVPKSTFGGGADDW
;
A
#
# COMPACT_ATOMS: atom_id res chain seq x y z
N MET A 1 23.70 10.76 21.89
CA MET A 1 23.28 9.51 21.19
C MET A 1 21.86 9.62 20.61
N ARG A 2 20.81 9.93 21.39
CA ARG A 2 19.42 10.09 20.85
C ARG A 2 19.28 11.12 19.71
N LYS A 3 20.01 12.24 19.75
CA LYS A 3 19.98 13.27 18.68
C LYS A 3 20.55 12.78 17.34
N PHE A 4 21.59 11.94 17.36
CA PHE A 4 22.18 11.36 16.15
C PHE A 4 21.28 10.28 15.54
N ILE A 5 20.58 9.52 16.36
CA ILE A 5 19.56 8.54 15.91
C ILE A 5 18.39 9.27 15.24
N PHE A 6 17.89 10.36 15.82
CA PHE A 6 16.82 11.16 15.22
C PHE A 6 17.20 11.74 13.86
N ILE A 7 18.42 12.27 13.72
CA ILE A 7 18.93 12.79 12.45
C ILE A 7 19.14 11.67 11.43
N ALA A 8 19.62 10.49 11.86
CA ALA A 8 19.77 9.33 10.99
C ALA A 8 18.41 8.79 10.48
N VAL A 9 17.39 8.76 11.33
CA VAL A 9 16.02 8.40 10.95
C VAL A 9 15.44 9.43 9.97
N LEU A 10 15.62 10.72 10.21
CA LEU A 10 15.20 11.79 9.29
C LEU A 10 15.94 11.76 7.95
N LEU A 11 17.23 11.41 7.93
CA LEU A 11 17.97 11.23 6.68
C LEU A 11 17.52 9.98 5.93
N SER A 12 17.16 8.89 6.63
CA SER A 12 16.68 7.67 5.98
C SER A 12 15.34 7.83 5.26
N SER A 13 14.47 8.73 5.73
CA SER A 13 13.20 9.01 5.03
C SER A 13 13.39 9.71 3.68
N LEU A 14 14.54 10.37 3.45
CA LEU A 14 14.89 10.96 2.15
C LEU A 14 15.32 9.90 1.12
N ALA A 15 15.58 8.66 1.55
CA ALA A 15 15.98 7.54 0.69
C ALA A 15 14.82 6.58 0.34
N LEU A 16 13.58 6.93 0.71
CA LEU A 16 12.40 6.11 0.44
C LEU A 16 11.83 6.44 -0.94
N PHE A 17 11.90 5.47 -1.87
CA PHE A 17 11.32 5.55 -3.22
C PHE A 17 9.88 5.03 -3.23
N ALA A 18 8.98 5.66 -2.49
CA ALA A 18 7.54 5.36 -2.55
C ALA A 18 6.79 6.15 -3.65
N GLN A 19 7.48 7.07 -4.33
CA GLN A 19 6.92 7.86 -5.43
C GLN A 19 6.98 7.09 -6.75
N ILE A 20 6.10 7.46 -7.68
CA ILE A 20 6.20 6.97 -9.06
C ILE A 20 7.57 7.33 -9.65
N PRO A 21 8.10 6.53 -10.60
CA PRO A 21 9.32 6.87 -11.32
C PRO A 21 9.25 8.28 -11.92
N GLU A 22 10.39 8.97 -11.99
CA GLU A 22 10.48 10.24 -12.71
C GLU A 22 10.01 10.03 -14.16
N GLY A 23 9.14 10.93 -14.64
CA GLY A 23 8.60 10.90 -15.99
C GLY A 23 7.55 9.82 -16.28
N TYR A 24 7.01 9.14 -15.25
CA TYR A 24 6.10 8.00 -15.43
C TYR A 24 4.84 8.31 -16.28
N TYR A 25 4.41 9.57 -16.36
CA TYR A 25 3.26 10.00 -17.17
C TYR A 25 3.60 11.04 -18.26
N ASP A 26 4.88 11.26 -18.56
CA ASP A 26 5.29 12.31 -19.52
C ASP A 26 4.68 12.08 -20.90
N ASP A 27 4.60 10.84 -21.35
CA ASP A 27 3.99 10.46 -22.63
C ASP A 27 2.49 10.81 -22.71
N ALA A 28 1.82 11.02 -21.57
CA ALA A 28 0.41 11.38 -21.50
C ALA A 28 0.16 12.90 -21.53
N GLU A 29 1.21 13.73 -21.42
CA GLU A 29 1.07 15.18 -21.32
C GLU A 29 0.45 15.79 -22.59
N GLY A 30 -0.52 16.70 -22.41
CA GLY A 30 -1.20 17.39 -23.52
C GLY A 30 -2.10 16.50 -24.38
N LEU A 31 -2.18 15.19 -24.13
CA LEU A 31 -3.07 14.28 -24.85
C LEU A 31 -4.51 14.38 -24.36
N SER A 32 -5.45 14.01 -25.22
CA SER A 32 -6.88 13.94 -24.89
C SER A 32 -7.60 12.81 -25.63
N GLY A 33 -8.83 12.52 -25.21
CA GLY A 33 -9.70 11.55 -25.87
C GLY A 33 -9.13 10.13 -25.94
N ILE A 34 -9.30 9.50 -27.11
CA ILE A 34 -8.89 8.10 -27.34
C ILE A 34 -7.37 7.94 -27.21
N VAL A 35 -6.60 8.94 -27.65
CA VAL A 35 -5.13 8.89 -27.62
C VAL A 35 -4.64 8.85 -26.17
N LEU A 36 -5.15 9.74 -25.31
CA LEU A 36 -4.85 9.73 -23.88
C LEU A 36 -5.20 8.39 -23.22
N LYS A 37 -6.38 7.85 -23.51
CA LYS A 37 -6.82 6.57 -22.95
C LYS A 37 -5.86 5.43 -23.30
N LEU A 38 -5.43 5.34 -24.57
CA LEU A 38 -4.53 4.29 -25.03
C LEU A 38 -3.12 4.44 -24.44
N THR A 39 -2.62 5.68 -24.35
CA THR A 39 -1.33 5.97 -23.72
C THR A 39 -1.34 5.54 -22.25
N LEU A 40 -2.33 5.98 -21.48
CA LEU A 40 -2.48 5.61 -20.07
C LEU A 40 -2.62 4.09 -19.91
N HIS A 41 -3.43 3.44 -20.75
CA HIS A 41 -3.57 1.98 -20.72
C HIS A 41 -2.23 1.28 -20.94
N ASN A 42 -1.42 1.72 -21.92
CA ASN A 42 -0.12 1.12 -22.17
C ASN A 42 0.88 1.33 -21.02
N ILE A 43 0.77 2.43 -20.29
CA ILE A 43 1.59 2.70 -19.09
C ILE A 43 1.21 1.73 -17.96
N ILE A 44 -0.08 1.49 -17.74
CA ILE A 44 -0.57 0.79 -16.52
C ILE A 44 -0.97 -0.67 -16.72
N LYS A 45 -1.03 -1.18 -17.96
CA LYS A 45 -1.60 -2.50 -18.27
C LYS A 45 -0.89 -3.65 -17.58
N ASP A 46 0.43 -3.58 -17.39
CA ASP A 46 1.25 -4.66 -16.85
C ASP A 46 1.30 -4.63 -15.30
N HIS A 47 0.15 -4.37 -14.68
CA HIS A 47 0.00 -4.39 -13.24
C HIS A 47 -0.16 -5.82 -12.71
N GLN A 48 0.26 -6.05 -11.46
CA GLN A 48 0.01 -7.32 -10.80
C GLN A 48 -1.46 -7.40 -10.39
N GLU A 49 -2.18 -8.35 -10.97
CA GLU A 49 -3.56 -8.64 -10.61
C GLU A 49 -3.64 -9.53 -9.38
N TYR A 50 -4.53 -9.19 -8.45
CA TYR A 50 -4.87 -10.03 -7.31
C TYR A 50 -6.36 -10.33 -7.35
N SER A 51 -6.73 -11.58 -7.08
CA SER A 51 -8.12 -12.00 -6.98
C SER A 51 -8.71 -11.59 -5.64
N TYR A 52 -10.04 -11.56 -5.55
CA TYR A 52 -10.71 -11.30 -4.28
C TYR A 52 -10.36 -12.34 -3.21
N ASN A 53 -9.98 -13.57 -3.59
CA ASN A 53 -9.54 -14.60 -2.65
C ASN A 53 -8.18 -14.25 -2.01
N ASP A 54 -7.34 -13.50 -2.71
CA ASP A 54 -6.02 -13.09 -2.20
C ASP A 54 -6.13 -12.01 -1.12
N LEU A 55 -7.25 -11.29 -1.08
CA LEU A 55 -7.50 -10.20 -0.14
C LEU A 55 -7.34 -10.67 1.31
N ARG A 56 -8.04 -11.74 1.68
CA ARG A 56 -8.05 -12.28 3.03
C ARG A 56 -6.73 -12.95 3.38
N ASP A 57 -6.23 -13.78 2.47
CA ASP A 57 -5.15 -14.69 2.83
C ASP A 57 -3.77 -14.02 2.78
N PHE A 58 -3.60 -12.95 1.98
CA PHE A 58 -2.32 -12.30 1.74
C PHE A 58 -2.38 -10.77 1.91
N ILE A 59 -3.29 -10.07 1.22
CA ILE A 59 -3.22 -8.60 1.11
C ILE A 59 -3.43 -7.93 2.47
N LEU A 60 -4.56 -8.18 3.14
CA LEU A 60 -4.87 -7.52 4.42
C LEU A 60 -3.85 -7.87 5.52
N LYS A 61 -3.26 -9.06 5.46
CA LYS A 61 -2.25 -9.47 6.43
C LYS A 61 -0.94 -8.70 6.28
N ASP A 62 -0.67 -8.15 5.10
CA ASP A 62 0.54 -7.39 4.79
C ASP A 62 0.27 -5.88 4.92
N THR A 63 -0.77 -5.38 4.27
CA THR A 63 -1.09 -3.94 4.22
C THR A 63 -1.52 -3.37 5.57
N ASP A 64 -2.18 -4.19 6.39
CA ASP A 64 -2.78 -3.73 7.65
C ASP A 64 -2.01 -4.29 8.86
N GLU A 65 -0.80 -4.85 8.66
CA GLU A 65 0.02 -5.39 9.75
C GLU A 65 0.21 -4.36 10.88
N ASP A 66 -0.03 -4.79 12.12
CA ASP A 66 0.26 -3.96 13.28
C ASP A 66 1.78 -3.79 13.44
N PRO A 67 2.33 -2.56 13.34
CA PRO A 67 3.77 -2.33 13.43
C PRO A 67 4.37 -2.72 14.79
N GLN A 68 3.53 -2.88 15.83
CA GLN A 68 3.95 -3.30 17.17
C GLN A 68 3.77 -4.80 17.40
N ASN A 69 3.04 -5.50 16.52
CA ASN A 69 2.81 -6.94 16.61
C ASN A 69 2.49 -7.55 15.23
N SER A 70 3.51 -8.13 14.58
CA SER A 70 3.41 -8.72 13.23
C SER A 70 2.47 -9.94 13.13
N ASN A 71 1.97 -10.47 14.25
CA ASN A 71 0.94 -11.52 14.24
C ASN A 71 -0.49 -10.95 14.09
N ASN A 72 -0.64 -9.63 14.16
CA ASN A 72 -1.92 -8.93 14.14
C ASN A 72 -2.06 -8.00 12.93
N VAL A 73 -3.30 -7.61 12.66
CA VAL A 73 -3.67 -6.51 11.77
C VAL A 73 -4.44 -5.44 12.55
N ILE A 74 -4.37 -4.20 12.08
CA ILE A 74 -5.13 -3.07 12.61
C ILE A 74 -6.42 -2.91 11.79
N LEU A 75 -7.57 -3.07 12.43
CA LEU A 75 -8.86 -2.90 11.76
C LEU A 75 -9.08 -1.45 11.32
N LEU A 76 -9.54 -1.25 10.08
CA LEU A 76 -9.71 0.08 9.46
C LEU A 76 -10.62 1.03 10.27
N TYR A 77 -11.72 0.53 10.83
CA TYR A 77 -12.73 1.39 11.49
C TYR A 77 -12.49 1.58 12.98
N THR A 78 -12.12 0.52 13.69
CA THR A 78 -11.97 0.55 15.16
C THR A 78 -10.53 0.76 15.61
N CYS A 79 -9.56 0.67 14.67
CA CYS A 79 -8.12 0.71 14.93
C CYS A 79 -7.66 -0.34 15.96
N ARG A 80 -8.45 -1.40 16.18
CA ARG A 80 -8.11 -2.49 17.08
C ARG A 80 -7.07 -3.39 16.42
N SER A 81 -6.06 -3.77 17.19
CA SER A 81 -5.10 -4.81 16.81
C SER A 81 -5.72 -6.18 17.08
N VAL A 82 -5.94 -6.97 16.02
CA VAL A 82 -6.57 -8.30 16.09
C VAL A 82 -5.70 -9.35 15.38
N PRO A 83 -5.75 -10.63 15.80
CA PRO A 83 -4.94 -11.68 15.17
C PRO A 83 -5.20 -11.81 13.66
N LYS A 84 -4.14 -11.99 12.86
CA LYS A 84 -4.21 -12.27 11.41
C LYS A 84 -5.01 -13.53 11.05
N SER A 85 -5.30 -14.38 12.02
CA SER A 85 -6.14 -15.57 11.86
C SER A 85 -7.64 -15.27 11.94
N THR A 86 -8.02 -14.10 12.44
CA THR A 86 -9.39 -13.70 12.71
C THR A 86 -9.86 -12.78 11.58
N PHE A 87 -10.80 -13.26 10.76
CA PHE A 87 -11.39 -12.48 9.65
C PHE A 87 -12.88 -12.20 9.87
N GLY A 88 -13.25 -12.13 11.15
CA GLY A 88 -14.61 -11.94 11.62
C GLY A 88 -15.61 -13.01 11.19
N GLY A 89 -16.88 -12.67 11.35
CA GLY A 89 -18.04 -13.54 11.09
C GLY A 89 -19.03 -13.58 12.26
N GLY A 90 -18.60 -13.19 13.46
CA GLY A 90 -19.42 -12.97 14.64
C GLY A 90 -19.79 -11.49 14.83
N ALA A 91 -20.74 -11.26 15.74
CA ALA A 91 -21.28 -9.92 16.03
C ALA A 91 -20.24 -8.97 16.67
N ASP A 92 -19.21 -9.50 17.33
CA ASP A 92 -18.22 -8.73 18.12
C ASP A 92 -16.85 -8.57 17.42
N ASP A 93 -16.75 -9.02 16.16
CA ASP A 93 -15.47 -9.17 15.45
C ASP A 93 -15.00 -7.92 14.69
N TRP A 94 -15.80 -6.85 14.61
CA TRP A 94 -15.55 -5.67 13.76
C TRP A 94 -15.55 -4.36 14.55
#